data_AF-A0A4P7D1L7-F1
#
_entry.id   AF-A0A4P7D1L7-F1
#
_cell.length_a   1.000
_cell.length_b   1.000
_cell.length_c   1.000
_cell.angle_alpha   90.00
_cell.angle_beta   90.00
_cell.angle_gamma   90.00
#
_symmetry.space_group_name_H-M   'P 1'
#
loop_
_entity.id
_entity.type
_entity.pdbx_description
1 polymer ?
#
loop_
_entity_poly.entity_id
_entity_poly.type
_entity_poly.pdbx_seq_one_letter_code
_entity_poly.pdbx_strand_id
1 'polypeptide(L)'
;MSTENRVDSIQRAQNFDDLHDAMQGFLEEAEGRYPALAQAGTLKACIGGSAFAQAVSELKQYQSLTGETYPDVHRVVEAAAAKHAQLSGTSA
;
A
#
# COMPACT_ATOMS: atom_id res chain seq x y z
N MET A 1 10.04 8.19 -6.70
CA MET A 1 10.25 8.40 -5.23
C MET A 1 10.81 7.12 -4.61
N SER A 2 11.73 7.16 -3.64
CA SER A 2 12.24 5.93 -2.98
C SER A 2 11.22 5.34 -2.00
N THR A 3 11.18 4.01 -1.88
CA THR A 3 10.29 3.27 -0.95
C THR A 3 10.33 3.81 0.48
N GLU A 4 11.52 4.09 1.01
CA GLU A 4 11.70 4.60 2.38
C GLU A 4 11.08 5.98 2.58
N ASN A 5 11.24 6.88 1.61
CA ASN A 5 10.67 8.23 1.67
C ASN A 5 9.14 8.15 1.67
N ARG A 6 8.57 7.17 0.95
CA ARG A 6 7.13 6.95 0.93
C ARG A 6 6.60 6.37 2.24
N VAL A 7 7.32 5.41 2.83
CA VAL A 7 7.00 4.88 4.16
C VAL A 7 7.04 5.99 5.21
N ASP A 8 8.05 6.87 5.18
CA ASP A 8 8.16 8.01 6.09
C ASP A 8 6.97 8.99 5.90
N SER A 9 6.58 9.30 4.66
CA SER A 9 5.41 10.13 4.37
C SER A 9 4.11 9.51 4.93
N ILE A 10 3.90 8.21 4.72
CA ILE A 10 2.78 7.45 5.29
C ILE A 10 2.79 7.52 6.82
N GLN A 11 3.95 7.35 7.46
CA GLN A 11 4.06 7.42 8.91
C GLN A 11 3.76 8.81 9.47
N ARG A 12 4.07 9.87 8.71
CA ARG A 12 3.79 11.26 9.07
C ARG A 12 2.33 11.66 8.87
N ALA A 13 1.55 10.90 8.11
CA ALA A 13 0.16 11.21 7.85
C ALA A 13 -0.64 11.45 9.14
N GLN A 14 -1.41 12.54 9.20
CA GLN A 14 -2.18 12.88 10.41
C GLN A 14 -3.65 12.51 10.31
N ASN A 15 -4.13 12.20 9.11
CA ASN A 15 -5.53 11.86 8.83
C ASN A 15 -5.61 10.93 7.59
N PHE A 16 -6.82 10.46 7.28
CA PHE A 16 -7.04 9.53 6.17
C PHE A 16 -6.77 10.14 4.79
N ASP A 17 -6.95 11.46 4.65
CA ASP A 17 -6.71 12.19 3.40
C ASP A 17 -5.21 12.25 3.09
N ASP A 18 -4.39 12.61 4.08
CA ASP A 18 -2.93 12.65 4.01
C ASP A 18 -2.34 11.25 3.74
N LEU A 19 -2.93 10.21 4.34
CA LEU A 19 -2.55 8.83 4.07
C LEU A 19 -2.88 8.42 2.62
N HIS A 20 -4.04 8.83 2.10
CA HIS A 20 -4.44 8.56 0.73
C HIS A 20 -3.53 9.30 -0.25
N ASP A 21 -3.23 10.57 0.00
CA ASP A 21 -2.30 11.39 -0.79
C ASP A 21 -0.89 10.78 -0.81
N ALA A 22 -0.37 10.34 0.34
CA ALA A 22 0.94 9.68 0.43
C ALA A 22 1.01 8.37 -0.39
N MET A 23 -0.13 7.67 -0.52
CA MET A 23 -0.30 6.48 -1.35
C MET A 23 -0.66 6.80 -2.80
N GLN A 24 -1.00 8.05 -3.12
CA GLN A 24 -1.30 8.47 -4.47
C GLN A 24 -0.05 8.40 -5.35
N GLY A 25 -0.20 7.91 -6.58
CA GLY A 25 0.92 7.69 -7.50
C GLY A 25 1.87 6.55 -7.08
N PHE A 26 1.69 5.93 -5.91
CA PHE A 26 2.43 4.72 -5.54
C PHE A 26 2.13 3.56 -6.48
N LEU A 27 0.85 3.38 -6.84
CA LEU A 27 0.44 2.34 -7.78
C LEU A 27 1.11 2.52 -9.15
N GLU A 28 1.10 3.74 -9.71
CA GLU A 28 1.79 4.04 -10.97
C GLU A 28 3.29 3.74 -10.90
N GLU A 29 3.97 4.17 -9.83
CA GLU A 29 5.40 3.90 -9.63
C GLU A 29 5.67 2.39 -9.44
N ALA A 30 4.79 1.69 -8.73
CA ALA A 30 4.89 0.24 -8.50
C ALA A 30 4.64 -0.54 -9.80
N GLU A 31 3.68 -0.12 -10.63
CA GLU A 31 3.41 -0.70 -11.95
C GLU A 31 4.56 -0.45 -12.92
N GLY A 32 5.18 0.73 -12.88
CA GLY A 32 6.36 1.04 -13.68
C GLY A 32 7.57 0.17 -13.34
N ARG A 33 7.70 -0.23 -12.06
CA ARG A 33 8.80 -1.07 -11.57
C ARG A 33 8.48 -2.57 -11.64
N TYR A 34 7.22 -2.93 -11.45
CA TYR A 34 6.70 -4.29 -11.43
C TYR A 34 5.45 -4.37 -12.31
N PRO A 35 5.62 -4.57 -13.63
CA PRO A 35 4.49 -4.60 -14.56
C PRO A 35 3.49 -5.73 -14.28
N ALA A 36 3.90 -6.80 -13.59
CA ALA A 36 3.01 -7.85 -13.14
C ALA A 36 1.91 -7.35 -12.19
N LEU A 37 2.17 -6.31 -11.38
CA LEU A 37 1.17 -5.71 -10.49
C LEU A 37 0.02 -5.04 -11.23
N ALA A 38 0.20 -4.69 -12.52
CA ALA A 38 -0.90 -4.20 -13.34
C ALA A 38 -2.04 -5.24 -13.47
N GLN A 39 -1.71 -6.54 -13.34
CA GLN A 39 -2.69 -7.63 -13.34
C GLN A 39 -3.33 -7.86 -11.96
N ALA A 40 -2.79 -7.26 -10.88
CA ALA A 40 -3.30 -7.39 -9.53
C ALA A 40 -4.47 -6.42 -9.28
N GLY A 41 -5.57 -6.59 -10.02
CA GLY A 41 -6.73 -5.69 -9.98
C GLY A 41 -7.34 -5.51 -8.59
N THR A 42 -7.47 -6.58 -7.81
CA THR A 42 -8.01 -6.51 -6.43
C THR A 42 -7.11 -5.69 -5.51
N LEU A 43 -5.79 -5.87 -5.61
CA LEU A 43 -4.82 -5.09 -4.83
C LEU A 43 -4.99 -3.59 -5.11
N LYS A 44 -5.11 -3.22 -6.39
CA LYS A 44 -5.32 -1.82 -6.81
C LYS A 44 -6.63 -1.26 -6.27
N ALA A 45 -7.72 -2.03 -6.34
CA ALA A 45 -9.01 -1.63 -5.78
C ALA A 45 -8.94 -1.44 -4.26
N CYS A 46 -8.23 -2.31 -3.53
CA CYS A 46 -8.04 -2.17 -2.10
C CYS A 46 -7.25 -0.89 -1.75
N ILE A 47 -6.17 -0.60 -2.47
CA ILE A 47 -5.35 0.60 -2.23
C ILE A 47 -6.15 1.86 -2.56
N GLY A 48 -6.85 1.90 -3.70
CA GLY A 48 -7.70 3.04 -4.07
C GLY A 48 -8.92 3.23 -3.18
N GLY A 49 -9.42 2.16 -2.54
CA GLY A 49 -10.53 2.19 -1.59
C GLY A 49 -10.12 2.38 -0.12
N SER A 50 -8.86 2.72 0.16
CA SER A 50 -8.30 2.82 1.53
C SER A 50 -8.39 1.53 2.37
N ALA A 51 -8.66 0.38 1.74
CA ALA A 51 -8.72 -0.93 2.38
C ALA A 51 -7.31 -1.56 2.49
N PHE A 52 -6.37 -0.82 3.10
CA PHE A 52 -4.95 -1.18 3.11
C PHE A 52 -4.65 -2.52 3.80
N ALA A 53 -5.39 -2.87 4.86
CA ALA A 53 -5.24 -4.17 5.51
C ALA A 53 -5.58 -5.34 4.57
N GLN A 54 -6.63 -5.19 3.76
CA GLN A 54 -6.99 -6.16 2.72
C GLN A 54 -5.96 -6.16 1.59
N ALA A 55 -5.42 -5.00 1.22
CA ALA A 55 -4.36 -4.88 0.23
C ALA A 55 -3.11 -5.70 0.61
N VAL A 56 -2.68 -5.70 1.89
CA VAL A 56 -1.55 -6.54 2.36
C VAL A 56 -1.85 -8.03 2.13
N SER A 57 -3.05 -8.49 2.47
CA SER A 57 -3.45 -9.89 2.29
C SER A 57 -3.50 -10.28 0.81
N GLU A 58 -4.09 -9.44 -0.05
CA GLU A 58 -4.14 -9.67 -1.49
C GLU A 58 -2.74 -9.71 -2.11
N LEU A 59 -1.84 -8.82 -1.66
CA LEU A 59 -0.44 -8.83 -2.12
C LEU A 59 0.27 -10.13 -1.72
N LYS A 60 0.07 -10.63 -0.49
CA LYS A 60 0.64 -11.91 -0.04
C LYS A 60 0.09 -13.08 -0.84
N GLN A 61 -1.22 -13.08 -1.10
CA GLN A 61 -1.86 -14.10 -1.91
C GLN A 61 -1.35 -14.07 -3.35
N TYR A 62 -1.21 -12.89 -3.95
CA TYR A 62 -0.69 -12.72 -5.31
C TYR A 62 0.74 -13.23 -5.42
N GLN A 63 1.62 -12.87 -4.47
CA GLN A 63 3.00 -13.39 -4.41
C GLN A 63 3.05 -14.92 -4.29
N SER A 64 2.14 -15.51 -3.49
CA SER A 64 2.03 -16.96 -3.36
C SER A 64 1.60 -17.63 -4.68
N LEU A 65 0.70 -16.99 -5.43
CA LEU A 65 0.18 -17.50 -6.71
C LEU A 65 1.19 -17.38 -7.85
N THR A 66 1.90 -16.27 -7.96
CA THR A 66 2.86 -16.03 -9.05
C THR A 66 4.27 -16.54 -8.72
N GLY A 67 4.58 -16.76 -7.44
CA GLY A 67 5.93 -17.08 -6.97
C GLY A 67 6.88 -15.87 -6.97
N GLU A 68 6.38 -14.68 -7.33
CA GLU A 68 7.16 -13.44 -7.30
C GLU A 68 7.08 -12.79 -5.92
N THR A 69 8.08 -11.99 -5.57
CA THR A 69 8.09 -11.22 -4.33
C THR A 69 8.26 -9.73 -4.60
N TYR A 70 7.48 -8.92 -3.89
CA TYR A 70 7.44 -7.46 -4.04
C TYR A 70 7.77 -6.79 -2.70
N PRO A 71 9.02 -6.88 -2.22
CA PRO A 71 9.40 -6.44 -0.89
C PRO A 71 9.17 -4.94 -0.66
N ASP A 72 9.43 -4.11 -1.68
CA ASP A 72 9.18 -2.67 -1.64
C ASP A 72 7.68 -2.38 -1.48
N VAL A 73 6.85 -3.04 -2.28
CA VAL A 73 5.38 -2.85 -2.26
C VAL A 73 4.79 -3.33 -0.95
N HIS A 74 5.27 -4.48 -0.47
CA HIS A 74 4.84 -5.04 0.80
C HIS A 74 5.12 -4.08 1.96
N ARG A 75 6.32 -3.48 2.02
CA ARG A 75 6.67 -2.49 3.05
C ARG A 75 5.76 -1.26 3.01
N VAL A 76 5.50 -0.71 1.82
CA VAL A 76 4.66 0.50 1.67
C VAL A 76 3.22 0.22 2.09
N VAL A 77 2.63 -0.86 1.58
CA VAL A 77 1.23 -1.22 1.86
C VAL A 77 1.05 -1.64 3.32
N GLU A 78 2.03 -2.32 3.92
CA GLU A 78 2.02 -2.66 5.35
C GLU A 78 2.12 -1.42 6.24
N ALA A 79 3.00 -0.46 5.90
CA ALA A 79 3.07 0.82 6.60
C ALA A 79 1.74 1.59 6.51
N ALA A 80 1.11 1.60 5.33
CA ALA A 80 -0.18 2.25 5.12
C ALA A 80 -1.29 1.58 5.95
N ALA A 81 -1.33 0.25 5.98
CA ALA A 81 -2.27 -0.50 6.79
C ALA A 81 -2.09 -0.24 8.29
N ALA A 82 -0.84 -0.27 8.77
CA ALA A 82 -0.52 0.02 10.17
C ALA A 82 -0.90 1.46 10.54
N LYS A 83 -0.67 2.43 9.65
CA LYS A 83 -1.05 3.81 9.89
C LYS A 83 -2.57 4.00 9.85
N HIS A 84 -3.26 3.41 8.88
CA HIS A 84 -4.72 3.44 8.80
C HIS A 84 -5.36 2.88 10.08
N ALA A 85 -4.83 1.76 10.59
CA ALA A 85 -5.28 1.18 11.84
C ALA A 85 -5.04 2.11 13.05
N GLN A 86 -3.87 2.77 13.11
CA GLN A 86 -3.60 3.77 14.15
C GLN A 86 -4.59 4.94 14.09
N LEU A 87 -4.79 5.53 12.90
CA LEU A 87 -5.74 6.63 12.70
C LEU A 87 -7.18 6.23 13.03
N SER A 88 -7.58 5.00 12.68
CA SER A 88 -8.89 4.46 13.03
C SER A 88 -9.03 4.21 14.54
N GLY A 89 -7.97 3.74 15.20
CA GLY A 89 -7.93 3.43 16.63
C GLY A 89 -7.75 4.64 17.56
N THR A 90 -7.30 5.79 17.02
CA THR A 90 -7.26 7.08 17.73
C THR A 90 -8.66 7.70 17.90
N SER A 91 -9.71 7.03 17.42
CA SER A 91 -11.11 7.32 17.75
C SER A 91 -11.49 6.69 19.10
N ALA A 92 -10.83 7.06 20.19
CA ALA A 92 -11.22 6.68 21.56
C ALA A 92 -10.85 7.78 22.56
#